data_AF-A0A431LHB6-F1
#
_entry.id   AF-A0A431LHB6-F1
#
_cell.length_a   1.000
_cell.length_b   1.000
_cell.length_c   1.000
_cell.angle_alpha   90.00
_cell.angle_beta   90.00
_cell.angle_gamma   90.00
#
_symmetry.space_group_name_H-M   'P 1'
#
loop_
_entity.id
_entity.type
_entity.pdbx_description
1 polymer ?
#
loop_
_entity_poly.entity_id
_entity_poly.type
_entity_poly.pdbx_seq_one_letter_code
_entity_poly.pdbx_strand_id
1 'polypeptide(L)'
;MTVYPHYELSRVQNEHEAAELEQLLKENPADLKSRLELTIHYLRDSNDRALPHVIWLIENEPEIDFKKYNVWVGAQFIEPVEAAWNKAIAKAPENLTILRNAISSCSLLSKGNDKKWLERGYKIDPSNEEWPNELSFKYYLDTLDKPLEEGKKSAFDSVKLGKEAIELYRRAPKEGYFQNCLGQTVDRLAEICFKYGWLDDAQYMGDYLIEHGAEQQKAGTAVKLRYGVSEVHLGHSILGRVSLRRNNLTETDSHMQAMPLMRDLEFRIDLQLAKDLLNHSHINLVCAYLDRCIEHFNDMIDHLVPDDPFYENIIRTYDLPIDGPDYIPRNLRVHIDRVQNWKDSINAGNDVQLPDNI
;
A
#
# COMPACT_ATOMS: atom_id res chain seq x y z
N MET A 1 10.13 2.35 -2.80
CA MET A 1 10.76 1.33 -1.94
C MET A 1 11.25 2.07 -0.71
N THR A 2 10.42 2.17 0.31
CA THR A 2 10.73 2.94 1.52
C THR A 2 11.81 2.18 2.28
N VAL A 3 13.00 2.78 2.44
CA VAL A 3 14.02 2.25 3.36
C VAL A 3 13.42 2.38 4.75
N TYR A 4 12.88 1.27 5.28
CA TYR A 4 12.30 1.27 6.60
C TYR A 4 13.43 1.54 7.62
N PRO A 5 13.33 2.57 8.49
CA PRO A 5 14.37 2.93 9.46
C PRO A 5 14.57 1.89 10.58
N HIS A 6 14.01 0.68 10.45
CA HIS A 6 14.03 -0.37 11.47
C HIS A 6 15.39 -1.09 11.58
N TYR A 7 16.37 -0.76 10.75
CA TYR A 7 17.68 -1.42 10.77
C TYR A 7 18.61 -0.98 11.92
N GLU A 8 18.26 0.09 12.65
CA GLU A 8 19.00 0.53 13.84
C GLU A 8 18.68 -0.28 15.11
N LEU A 9 17.76 -1.26 15.05
CA LEU A 9 17.30 -1.99 16.23
C LEU A 9 18.24 -3.11 16.69
N SER A 10 19.17 -3.58 15.84
CA SER A 10 20.18 -4.56 16.25
C SER A 10 21.55 -3.92 16.34
N ARG A 11 22.22 -4.13 17.48
CA ARG A 11 23.63 -3.75 17.67
C ARG A 11 24.61 -4.72 17.00
N VAL A 12 24.13 -5.87 16.52
CA VAL A 12 24.98 -6.92 15.94
C VAL A 12 25.36 -6.55 14.52
N GLN A 13 26.61 -6.15 14.34
CA GLN A 13 27.17 -5.73 13.06
C GLN A 13 27.98 -6.84 12.38
N ASN A 14 28.38 -7.88 13.12
CA ASN A 14 29.26 -8.94 12.61
C ASN A 14 29.06 -10.29 13.32
N GLU A 15 29.66 -11.34 12.76
CA GLU A 15 29.57 -12.72 13.27
C GLU A 15 30.17 -12.93 14.67
N HIS A 16 31.15 -12.11 15.08
CA HIS A 16 31.73 -12.23 16.41
C HIS A 16 30.73 -11.81 17.49
N GLU A 17 30.07 -10.67 17.30
CA GLU A 17 29.00 -10.21 18.19
C GLU A 17 27.81 -11.18 18.20
N ALA A 18 27.47 -11.78 17.06
CA ALA A 18 26.45 -12.82 17.00
C ALA A 18 26.84 -14.04 17.85
N ALA A 19 28.09 -14.52 17.74
CA ALA A 19 28.59 -15.65 18.51
C ALA A 19 28.61 -15.36 20.04
N GLU A 20 28.93 -14.13 20.44
CA GLU A 20 28.86 -13.70 21.85
C GLU A 20 27.44 -13.77 22.39
N LEU A 21 26.45 -13.28 21.63
CA LEU A 21 25.04 -13.38 22.01
C LEU A 21 24.53 -14.82 22.04
N GLU A 22 24.99 -15.67 21.12
CA GLU A 22 24.65 -17.10 21.14
C GLU A 22 25.19 -17.78 22.40
N GLN A 23 26.42 -17.45 22.80
CA GLN A 23 27.00 -17.98 24.04
C GLN A 23 26.21 -17.50 25.25
N LEU A 24 25.82 -16.22 25.28
CA LEU A 24 24.96 -15.67 26.33
C LEU A 24 23.60 -16.39 26.39
N LEU A 25 23.01 -16.74 25.25
CA LEU A 25 21.75 -17.49 25.20
C LEU A 25 21.89 -18.96 25.63
N LYS A 26 23.10 -19.56 25.60
CA LYS A 26 23.32 -20.88 26.19
C LYS A 26 23.27 -20.83 27.72
N GLU A 27 23.77 -19.74 28.29
CA GLU A 27 23.80 -19.51 29.74
C GLU A 27 22.46 -18.99 30.26
N ASN A 28 21.80 -18.13 29.49
CA ASN A 28 20.49 -17.57 29.78
C ASN A 28 19.56 -17.65 28.55
N PRO A 29 18.90 -18.80 28.31
CA PRO A 29 18.00 -18.95 27.18
C PRO A 29 16.81 -17.99 27.19
N ALA A 30 16.45 -17.41 28.33
CA ALA A 30 15.33 -16.47 28.46
C ALA A 30 15.72 -15.00 28.19
N ASP A 31 16.97 -14.70 27.83
CA ASP A 31 17.37 -13.34 27.49
C ASP A 31 16.70 -12.87 26.17
N LEU A 32 15.55 -12.22 26.33
CA LEU A 32 14.74 -11.70 25.24
C LEU A 32 15.51 -10.68 24.39
N LYS A 33 16.32 -9.81 25.01
CA LYS A 33 17.05 -8.77 24.28
C LYS A 33 18.06 -9.41 23.33
N SER A 34 18.90 -10.30 23.86
CA SER A 34 19.91 -11.01 23.05
C SER A 34 19.27 -11.82 21.93
N ARG A 35 18.11 -12.43 22.20
CA ARG A 35 17.36 -13.19 21.20
C ARG A 35 16.77 -12.32 20.09
N LEU A 36 16.23 -11.14 20.41
CA LEU A 36 15.74 -10.20 19.40
C LEU A 36 16.88 -9.65 18.55
N GLU A 37 18.00 -9.28 19.17
CA GLU A 37 19.19 -8.81 18.47
C GLU A 37 19.70 -9.84 17.45
N LEU A 38 19.79 -11.11 17.85
CA LEU A 38 20.12 -12.22 16.95
C LEU A 38 19.07 -12.48 15.88
N THR A 39 17.79 -12.42 16.23
CA THR A 39 16.70 -12.60 15.24
C THR A 39 16.80 -11.56 14.14
N ILE A 40 16.91 -10.28 14.51
CA ILE A 40 17.01 -9.16 13.57
C ILE A 40 18.29 -9.27 12.72
N HIS A 41 19.40 -9.71 13.32
CA HIS A 41 20.65 -9.92 12.61
C HIS A 41 20.52 -11.04 11.58
N TYR A 42 20.07 -12.23 12.00
CA TYR A 42 19.96 -13.38 11.11
C TYR A 42 18.88 -13.23 10.03
N LEU A 43 17.80 -12.49 10.27
CA LEU A 43 16.83 -12.20 9.21
C LEU A 43 17.44 -11.42 8.02
N ARG A 44 18.57 -10.72 8.23
CA ARG A 44 19.30 -10.03 7.15
C ARG A 44 20.22 -10.95 6.36
N ASP A 45 20.79 -11.95 7.02
CA ASP A 45 21.84 -12.81 6.47
C ASP A 45 21.31 -14.19 6.07
N SER A 46 20.66 -14.88 7.01
CA SER A 46 20.22 -16.26 6.87
C SER A 46 18.92 -16.53 7.63
N ASN A 47 17.82 -16.67 6.89
CA ASN A 47 16.53 -17.05 7.48
C ASN A 47 16.58 -18.41 8.21
N ASP A 48 17.45 -19.35 7.79
CA ASP A 48 17.64 -20.63 8.47
C ASP A 48 18.15 -20.44 9.91
N ARG A 49 19.12 -19.53 10.11
CA ARG A 49 19.64 -19.19 11.45
C ARG A 49 18.62 -18.42 12.27
N ALA A 50 17.79 -17.60 11.63
CA ALA A 50 16.75 -16.83 12.32
C ALA A 50 15.60 -17.71 12.83
N LEU A 51 15.22 -18.75 12.08
CA LEU A 51 14.01 -19.52 12.33
C LEU A 51 13.89 -20.06 13.77
N PRO A 52 14.91 -20.70 14.38
CA PRO A 52 14.82 -21.16 15.77
C PRO A 52 14.54 -20.04 16.77
N HIS A 53 15.07 -18.83 16.54
CA HIS A 53 14.80 -17.68 17.39
C HIS A 53 13.38 -17.14 17.19
N VAL A 54 12.91 -17.07 15.94
CA VAL A 54 11.52 -16.69 15.63
C VAL A 54 10.53 -17.64 16.28
N ILE A 55 10.70 -18.96 16.13
CA ILE A 55 9.82 -19.95 16.77
C ILE A 55 9.84 -19.78 18.29
N TRP A 56 11.01 -19.59 18.89
CA TRP A 56 11.09 -19.36 20.32
C TRP A 56 10.32 -18.11 20.75
N LEU A 57 10.46 -17.00 20.01
CA LEU A 57 9.74 -15.75 20.29
C LEU A 57 8.22 -15.97 20.22
N ILE A 58 7.73 -16.72 19.24
CA ILE A 58 6.30 -17.05 19.14
C ILE A 58 5.85 -17.93 20.31
N GLU A 59 6.63 -18.94 20.69
CA GLU A 59 6.21 -19.91 21.70
C GLU A 59 6.28 -19.37 23.14
N ASN A 60 7.15 -18.40 23.39
CA ASN A 60 7.45 -17.87 24.74
C ASN A 60 7.01 -16.42 24.94
N GLU A 61 7.10 -15.58 23.90
CA GLU A 61 6.83 -14.13 23.95
C GLU A 61 5.87 -13.69 22.81
N PRO A 62 4.71 -14.34 22.62
CA PRO A 62 3.84 -14.12 21.45
C PRO A 62 3.21 -12.72 21.37
N GLU A 63 3.28 -11.93 22.44
CA GLU A 63 2.71 -10.57 22.53
C GLU A 63 3.69 -9.47 22.12
N ILE A 64 4.97 -9.80 21.89
CA ILE A 64 5.93 -8.78 21.44
C ILE A 64 5.50 -8.19 20.09
N ASP A 65 5.81 -6.91 19.85
CA ASP A 65 5.46 -6.24 18.60
C ASP A 65 6.34 -6.73 17.43
N PHE A 66 5.96 -7.85 16.80
CA PHE A 66 6.68 -8.44 15.66
C PHE A 66 6.81 -7.46 14.48
N LYS A 67 5.83 -6.56 14.31
CA LYS A 67 5.82 -5.55 13.25
C LYS A 67 6.90 -4.50 13.48
N LYS A 68 7.03 -3.99 14.71
CA LYS A 68 8.09 -3.06 15.11
C LYS A 68 9.49 -3.60 14.88
N TYR A 69 9.69 -4.89 15.13
CA TYR A 69 10.99 -5.56 14.94
C TYR A 69 11.19 -6.15 13.55
N ASN A 70 10.23 -5.97 12.64
CA ASN A 70 10.24 -6.53 11.28
C ASN A 70 10.57 -8.03 11.24
N VAL A 71 9.98 -8.80 12.16
CA VAL A 71 10.23 -10.24 12.26
C VAL A 71 9.39 -10.97 11.22
N TRP A 72 9.96 -11.15 10.04
CA TRP A 72 9.35 -11.83 8.91
C TRP A 72 10.28 -12.93 8.38
N VAL A 73 9.75 -14.13 8.18
CA VAL A 73 10.50 -15.25 7.62
C VAL A 73 10.13 -15.48 6.15
N GLY A 74 11.07 -16.01 5.37
CA GLY A 74 10.81 -16.44 4.00
C GLY A 74 9.71 -17.51 3.88
N ALA A 75 9.10 -17.60 2.70
CA ALA A 75 8.01 -18.52 2.37
C ALA A 75 8.28 -19.99 2.71
N GLN A 76 9.54 -20.41 2.60
CA GLN A 76 9.98 -21.78 2.92
C GLN A 76 9.81 -22.15 4.41
N PHE A 77 9.64 -21.17 5.30
CA PHE A 77 9.46 -21.39 6.74
C PHE A 77 8.05 -21.08 7.24
N ILE A 78 7.08 -20.89 6.32
CA ILE A 78 5.72 -20.53 6.71
C ILE A 78 5.06 -21.62 7.56
N GLU A 79 5.26 -22.89 7.23
CA GLU A 79 4.66 -24.02 7.96
C GLU A 79 5.11 -24.11 9.43
N PRO A 80 6.42 -24.11 9.76
CA PRO A 80 6.84 -24.15 11.16
C PRO A 80 6.43 -22.89 11.95
N VAL A 81 6.42 -21.71 11.32
CA VAL A 81 5.96 -20.47 11.96
C VAL A 81 4.46 -20.49 12.23
N GLU A 82 3.63 -20.93 11.27
CA GLU A 82 2.19 -21.11 11.47
C GLU A 82 1.90 -22.13 12.57
N ALA A 83 2.65 -23.23 12.63
CA ALA A 83 2.49 -24.23 13.69
C ALA A 83 2.77 -23.63 15.08
N ALA A 84 3.80 -22.79 15.21
CA ALA A 84 4.11 -22.08 16.45
C ALA A 84 2.98 -21.10 16.83
N TRP A 85 2.48 -20.31 15.87
CA TRP A 85 1.37 -19.37 16.11
C TRP A 85 0.08 -20.08 16.50
N ASN A 86 -0.24 -21.20 15.86
CA ASN A 86 -1.41 -22.01 16.24
C ASN A 86 -1.33 -22.48 17.70
N LYS A 87 -0.14 -22.88 18.18
CA LYS A 87 0.04 -23.22 19.61
C LYS A 87 -0.15 -22.00 20.52
N ALA A 88 0.42 -20.85 20.16
CA ALA A 88 0.27 -19.62 20.93
C ALA A 88 -1.20 -19.16 21.02
N ILE A 89 -1.91 -19.17 19.89
CA ILE A 89 -3.34 -18.83 19.81
C ILE A 89 -4.19 -19.85 20.58
N ALA A 90 -3.85 -21.14 20.55
CA ALA A 90 -4.58 -22.15 21.32
C ALA A 90 -4.48 -21.91 22.84
N LYS A 91 -3.34 -21.38 23.33
CA LYS A 91 -3.16 -21.03 24.75
C LYS A 91 -3.91 -19.75 25.14
N ALA A 92 -4.02 -18.79 24.22
CA ALA A 92 -4.63 -17.49 24.47
C ALA A 92 -5.58 -17.08 23.32
N PRO A 93 -6.71 -17.79 23.15
CA PRO A 93 -7.58 -17.71 21.97
C PRO A 93 -8.21 -16.33 21.71
N GLU A 94 -8.35 -15.51 22.73
CA GLU A 94 -9.02 -14.21 22.66
C GLU A 94 -8.03 -13.04 22.75
N ASN A 95 -6.72 -13.34 22.81
CA ASN A 95 -5.69 -12.30 22.86
C ASN A 95 -5.49 -11.69 21.46
N LEU A 96 -6.03 -10.48 21.28
CA LEU A 96 -5.97 -9.75 20.01
C LEU A 96 -4.54 -9.41 19.59
N THR A 97 -3.61 -9.18 20.53
CA THR A 97 -2.20 -8.92 20.21
C THR A 97 -1.56 -10.13 19.54
N ILE A 98 -1.78 -11.33 20.09
CA ILE A 98 -1.28 -12.59 19.52
C ILE A 98 -1.88 -12.83 18.14
N LEU A 99 -3.19 -12.60 17.96
CA LEU A 99 -3.84 -12.72 16.65
C LEU A 99 -3.23 -11.76 15.62
N ARG A 100 -3.06 -10.47 15.97
CA ARG A 100 -2.45 -9.46 15.09
C ARG A 100 -1.01 -9.82 14.70
N ASN A 101 -0.22 -10.30 15.65
CA ASN A 101 1.16 -10.74 15.38
C ASN A 101 1.18 -11.94 14.43
N ALA A 102 0.34 -12.95 14.68
CA ALA A 102 0.24 -14.13 13.81
C ALA A 102 -0.15 -13.76 12.37
N ILE A 103 -1.14 -12.87 12.21
CA ILE A 103 -1.57 -12.39 10.89
C ILE A 103 -0.43 -11.61 10.23
N SER A 104 0.22 -10.69 10.93
CA SER A 104 1.32 -9.88 10.38
C SER A 104 2.49 -10.75 9.90
N SER A 105 2.85 -11.80 10.64
CA SER A 105 3.92 -12.73 10.26
C SER A 105 3.59 -13.60 9.05
N CYS A 106 2.31 -13.88 8.80
CA CYS A 106 1.87 -14.91 7.84
C CYS A 106 1.11 -14.36 6.62
N SER A 107 0.73 -13.08 6.61
CA SER A 107 -0.30 -12.50 5.72
C SER A 107 -0.04 -12.58 4.20
N LEU A 108 1.19 -12.74 3.70
CA LEU A 108 1.42 -12.84 2.24
C LEU A 108 1.70 -14.26 1.77
N LEU A 109 2.03 -15.17 2.69
CA LEU A 109 2.60 -16.48 2.37
C LEU A 109 1.76 -17.64 2.91
N SER A 110 0.88 -17.38 3.89
CA SER A 110 -0.04 -18.36 4.43
C SER A 110 -1.13 -18.70 3.43
N LYS A 111 -1.38 -20.00 3.27
CA LYS A 111 -2.49 -20.51 2.46
C LYS A 111 -3.70 -20.95 3.29
N GLY A 112 -3.70 -20.80 4.62
CA GLY A 112 -4.58 -21.62 5.46
C GLY A 112 -5.28 -20.94 6.64
N ASN A 113 -4.53 -20.33 7.55
CA ASN A 113 -5.06 -20.02 8.89
C ASN A 113 -5.33 -18.53 9.13
N ASP A 114 -4.68 -17.65 8.37
CA ASP A 114 -4.80 -16.20 8.50
C ASP A 114 -6.24 -15.70 8.43
N LYS A 115 -7.06 -16.20 7.50
CA LYS A 115 -8.48 -15.84 7.39
C LYS A 115 -9.27 -16.24 8.63
N LYS A 116 -9.03 -17.43 9.20
CA LYS A 116 -9.68 -17.88 10.43
C LYS A 116 -9.28 -17.03 11.63
N TRP A 117 -8.01 -16.63 11.71
CA TRP A 117 -7.52 -15.74 12.76
C TRP A 117 -8.12 -14.34 12.62
N LEU A 118 -8.22 -13.83 11.39
CA LEU A 118 -8.86 -12.56 11.08
C LEU A 118 -10.36 -12.57 11.41
N GLU A 119 -11.10 -13.60 11.01
CA GLU A 119 -12.52 -13.79 11.36
C GLU A 119 -12.71 -13.83 12.88
N ARG A 120 -11.78 -14.47 13.60
CA ARG A 120 -11.78 -14.51 15.06
C ARG A 120 -11.52 -13.13 15.67
N GLY A 121 -10.50 -12.41 15.18
CA GLY A 121 -10.19 -11.05 15.63
C GLY A 121 -11.37 -10.10 15.42
N TYR A 122 -11.98 -10.16 14.24
CA TYR A 122 -13.18 -9.39 13.90
C TYR A 122 -14.37 -9.72 14.82
N LYS A 123 -14.56 -11.00 15.19
CA LYS A 123 -15.61 -11.38 16.14
C LYS A 123 -15.37 -10.83 17.55
N ILE A 124 -14.11 -10.76 18.00
CA ILE A 124 -13.74 -10.28 19.33
C ILE A 124 -13.80 -8.75 19.41
N ASP A 125 -13.32 -8.06 18.36
CA ASP A 125 -13.28 -6.60 18.28
C ASP A 125 -13.82 -6.11 16.92
N PRO A 126 -15.14 -6.14 16.72
CA PRO A 126 -15.77 -5.70 15.46
C PRO A 126 -15.68 -4.19 15.24
N SER A 127 -15.23 -3.43 16.24
CA SER A 127 -15.12 -1.97 16.18
C SER A 127 -13.80 -1.49 15.57
N ASN A 128 -12.83 -2.38 15.43
CA ASN A 128 -11.53 -2.08 14.87
C ASN A 128 -11.54 -2.34 13.36
N GLU A 129 -11.26 -1.28 12.61
CA GLU A 129 -11.26 -1.23 11.15
C GLU A 129 -10.21 -2.13 10.48
N GLU A 130 -9.13 -2.49 11.18
CA GLU A 130 -8.07 -3.34 10.64
C GLU A 130 -8.59 -4.73 10.30
N TRP A 131 -9.48 -5.30 11.13
CA TRP A 131 -9.99 -6.66 10.89
C TRP A 131 -10.81 -6.79 9.60
N PRO A 132 -11.87 -5.99 9.37
CA PRO A 132 -12.60 -6.06 8.11
C PRO A 132 -11.74 -5.61 6.92
N ASN A 133 -10.77 -4.71 7.10
CA ASN A 133 -9.85 -4.33 6.01
C ASN A 133 -8.96 -5.51 5.56
N GLU A 134 -8.32 -6.18 6.51
CA GLU A 134 -7.44 -7.32 6.21
C GLU A 134 -8.25 -8.51 5.66
N LEU A 135 -9.44 -8.78 6.21
CA LEU A 135 -10.36 -9.77 5.62
C LEU A 135 -10.76 -9.39 4.19
N SER A 136 -11.11 -8.13 3.96
CA SER A 136 -11.42 -7.61 2.62
C SER A 136 -10.27 -7.88 1.66
N PHE A 137 -9.02 -7.67 2.08
CA PHE A 137 -7.85 -8.00 1.27
C PHE A 137 -7.73 -9.49 0.98
N LYS A 138 -7.95 -10.36 1.97
CA LYS A 138 -7.96 -11.82 1.75
C LYS A 138 -9.00 -12.24 0.71
N TYR A 139 -10.21 -11.71 0.83
CA TYR A 139 -11.25 -11.97 -0.14
C TYR A 139 -10.93 -11.39 -1.53
N TYR A 140 -10.22 -10.26 -1.62
CA TYR A 140 -9.73 -9.74 -2.90
C TYR A 140 -8.72 -10.69 -3.55
N LEU A 141 -7.75 -11.20 -2.79
CA LEU A 141 -6.76 -12.17 -3.30
C LEU A 141 -7.46 -13.42 -3.85
N ASP A 142 -8.53 -13.86 -3.18
CA ASP A 142 -9.39 -14.95 -3.67
C ASP A 142 -10.08 -14.65 -5.03
N THR A 143 -10.00 -13.43 -5.58
CA THR A 143 -10.59 -13.03 -6.88
C THR A 143 -9.60 -12.91 -8.04
N LEU A 144 -8.29 -12.81 -7.78
CA LEU A 144 -7.30 -12.39 -8.79
C LEU A 144 -7.23 -13.35 -9.99
N ASP A 145 -7.27 -14.66 -9.73
CA ASP A 145 -7.11 -15.68 -10.76
C ASP A 145 -8.39 -16.47 -11.06
N LYS A 146 -9.55 -15.99 -10.59
CA LYS A 146 -10.82 -16.69 -10.77
C LYS A 146 -11.63 -16.13 -11.93
N PRO A 147 -12.32 -16.99 -12.72
CA PRO A 147 -13.40 -16.57 -13.59
C PRO A 147 -14.43 -15.73 -12.83
N LEU A 148 -15.11 -14.81 -13.54
CA LEU A 148 -16.02 -13.84 -12.94
C LEU A 148 -17.06 -14.51 -12.01
N GLU A 149 -17.74 -15.55 -12.47
CA GLU A 149 -18.78 -16.23 -11.66
C GLU A 149 -18.21 -16.93 -10.42
N GLU A 150 -17.00 -17.51 -10.51
CA GLU A 150 -16.35 -18.19 -9.38
C GLU A 150 -15.82 -17.20 -8.34
N GLY A 151 -15.34 -16.04 -8.78
CA GLY A 151 -14.81 -14.98 -7.91
C GLY A 151 -15.90 -14.10 -7.28
N LYS A 152 -17.13 -14.13 -7.78
CA LYS A 152 -18.20 -13.17 -7.43
C LYS A 152 -18.52 -13.10 -5.94
N LYS A 153 -18.56 -14.24 -5.26
CA LYS A 153 -18.82 -14.27 -3.81
C LYS A 153 -17.69 -13.60 -3.04
N SER A 154 -16.44 -13.96 -3.34
CA SER A 154 -15.27 -13.34 -2.71
C SER A 154 -15.17 -11.84 -3.02
N ALA A 155 -15.48 -11.44 -4.25
CA ALA A 155 -15.57 -10.02 -4.62
C ALA A 155 -16.60 -9.27 -3.78
N PHE A 156 -17.79 -9.85 -3.60
CA PHE A 156 -18.85 -9.24 -2.79
C PHE A 156 -18.44 -9.12 -1.32
N ASP A 157 -17.88 -10.20 -0.74
CA ASP A 157 -17.39 -10.20 0.64
C ASP A 157 -16.26 -9.16 0.83
N SER A 158 -15.37 -9.03 -0.16
CA SER A 158 -14.29 -8.04 -0.17
C SER A 158 -14.82 -6.60 -0.14
N VAL A 159 -15.75 -6.26 -1.04
CA VAL A 159 -16.35 -4.92 -1.12
C VAL A 159 -17.16 -4.61 0.13
N LYS A 160 -17.96 -5.56 0.62
CA LYS A 160 -18.77 -5.38 1.84
C LYS A 160 -17.89 -5.04 3.04
N LEU A 161 -16.88 -5.86 3.32
CA LEU A 161 -15.99 -5.66 4.47
C LEU A 161 -15.10 -4.43 4.30
N GLY A 162 -14.66 -4.14 3.07
CA GLY A 162 -13.88 -2.94 2.78
C GLY A 162 -14.67 -1.65 3.05
N LYS A 163 -15.94 -1.60 2.65
CA LYS A 163 -16.84 -0.49 2.99
C LYS A 163 -17.06 -0.37 4.49
N GLU A 164 -17.20 -1.48 5.20
CA GLU A 164 -17.34 -1.48 6.65
C GLU A 164 -16.09 -0.91 7.34
N ALA A 165 -14.89 -1.30 6.89
CA ALA A 165 -13.63 -0.75 7.39
C ALA A 165 -13.56 0.77 7.19
N ILE A 166 -13.95 1.25 6.01
CA ILE A 166 -14.04 2.68 5.69
C ILE A 166 -14.99 3.40 6.66
N GLU A 167 -16.18 2.84 6.91
CA GLU A 167 -17.17 3.43 7.83
C GLU A 167 -16.70 3.45 9.29
N LEU A 168 -16.04 2.39 9.75
CA LEU A 168 -15.44 2.34 11.09
C LEU A 168 -14.36 3.41 11.25
N TYR A 169 -13.47 3.53 10.27
CA TYR A 169 -12.44 4.56 10.26
C TYR A 169 -13.03 5.97 10.17
N ARG A 170 -14.04 6.20 9.33
CA ARG A 170 -14.73 7.51 9.22
C ARG A 170 -15.31 7.96 10.56
N ARG A 171 -15.85 7.03 11.36
CA ARG A 171 -16.43 7.34 12.69
C ARG A 171 -15.39 7.62 13.76
N ALA A 172 -14.21 7.01 13.65
CA ALA A 172 -13.15 7.11 14.65
C ALA A 172 -11.78 7.15 13.96
N PRO A 173 -11.46 8.24 13.23
CA PRO A 173 -10.23 8.33 12.46
C PRO A 173 -9.04 8.30 13.42
N LYS A 174 -8.11 7.39 13.16
CA LYS A 174 -6.88 7.22 13.94
C LYS A 174 -5.69 7.27 13.00
N GLU A 175 -4.66 8.00 13.41
CA GLU A 175 -3.37 7.89 12.76
C GLU A 175 -2.85 6.46 12.98
N GLY A 176 -2.52 5.77 11.88
CA GLY A 176 -2.19 4.36 11.97
C GLY A 176 -2.09 3.66 10.63
N TYR A 177 -2.11 2.34 10.69
CA TYR A 177 -1.91 1.48 9.54
C TYR A 177 -2.99 1.69 8.46
N PHE A 178 -4.26 1.73 8.86
CA PHE A 178 -5.36 1.85 7.90
C PHE A 178 -5.31 3.17 7.11
N GLN A 179 -5.02 4.30 7.78
CA GLN A 179 -4.85 5.60 7.09
C GLN A 179 -3.79 5.52 5.99
N ASN A 180 -2.63 4.92 6.29
CA ASN A 180 -1.52 4.82 5.34
C ASN A 180 -1.83 3.91 4.13
N CYS A 181 -2.79 3.00 4.28
CA CYS A 181 -3.20 2.05 3.26
C CYS A 181 -4.57 2.39 2.64
N LEU A 182 -5.17 3.54 2.99
CA LEU A 182 -6.55 3.84 2.61
C LEU A 182 -6.71 3.96 1.10
N GLY A 183 -5.87 4.76 0.44
CA GLY A 183 -5.89 4.91 -1.02
C GLY A 183 -5.75 3.57 -1.75
N GLN A 184 -4.80 2.73 -1.35
CA GLN A 184 -4.61 1.38 -1.91
C GLN A 184 -5.80 0.46 -1.67
N THR A 185 -6.40 0.54 -0.49
CA THR A 185 -7.60 -0.22 -0.14
C THR A 185 -8.76 0.18 -1.03
N VAL A 186 -9.00 1.48 -1.18
CA VAL A 186 -10.12 1.99 -1.98
C VAL A 186 -9.93 1.72 -3.47
N ASP A 187 -8.72 1.92 -4.01
CA ASP A 187 -8.37 1.60 -5.41
C ASP A 187 -8.69 0.14 -5.74
N ARG A 188 -8.18 -0.77 -4.90
CA ARG A 188 -8.45 -2.21 -5.01
C ARG A 188 -9.94 -2.53 -5.00
N LEU A 189 -10.72 -1.91 -4.12
CA LEU A 189 -12.16 -2.13 -4.05
C LEU A 189 -12.88 -1.57 -5.28
N ALA A 190 -12.46 -0.41 -5.78
CA ALA A 190 -12.99 0.17 -7.01
C ALA A 190 -12.73 -0.74 -8.21
N GLU A 191 -11.54 -1.34 -8.32
CA GLU A 191 -11.23 -2.34 -9.36
C GLU A 191 -12.16 -3.55 -9.31
N ILE A 192 -12.45 -4.08 -8.12
CA ILE A 192 -13.45 -5.13 -7.96
C ILE A 192 -14.82 -4.63 -8.45
N CYS A 193 -15.25 -3.45 -8.00
CA CYS A 193 -16.54 -2.89 -8.39
C CYS A 193 -16.66 -2.72 -9.91
N PHE A 194 -15.61 -2.27 -10.57
CA PHE A 194 -15.57 -2.13 -12.02
C PHE A 194 -15.57 -3.47 -12.75
N LYS A 195 -14.82 -4.46 -12.27
CA LYS A 195 -14.81 -5.83 -12.81
C LYS A 195 -16.19 -6.48 -12.77
N TYR A 196 -16.99 -6.21 -11.73
CA TYR A 196 -18.32 -6.79 -11.53
C TYR A 196 -19.50 -5.87 -11.89
N GLY A 197 -19.22 -4.66 -12.39
CA GLY A 197 -20.26 -3.69 -12.78
C GLY A 197 -21.02 -3.05 -11.62
N TRP A 198 -20.47 -3.04 -10.41
CA TRP A 198 -21.06 -2.42 -9.21
C TRP A 198 -20.75 -0.93 -9.14
N LEU A 199 -21.27 -0.17 -10.10
CA LEU A 199 -20.92 1.25 -10.29
C LEU A 199 -21.30 2.14 -9.10
N ASP A 200 -22.36 1.82 -8.38
CA ASP A 200 -22.79 2.60 -7.20
C ASP A 200 -21.81 2.43 -6.03
N ASP A 201 -21.24 1.23 -5.86
CA ASP A 201 -20.19 1.00 -4.86
C ASP A 201 -18.88 1.68 -5.27
N ALA A 202 -18.51 1.64 -6.55
CA ALA A 202 -17.35 2.40 -7.06
C ALA A 202 -17.55 3.92 -6.88
N GLN A 203 -18.77 4.43 -7.10
CA GLN A 203 -19.08 5.84 -6.86
C GLN A 203 -18.89 6.21 -5.39
N TYR A 204 -19.45 5.42 -4.47
CA TYR A 204 -19.26 5.60 -3.04
C TYR A 204 -17.77 5.70 -2.64
N MET A 205 -16.92 4.86 -3.23
CA MET A 205 -15.47 4.87 -3.01
C MET A 205 -14.83 6.18 -3.49
N GLY A 206 -15.18 6.64 -4.69
CA GLY A 206 -14.66 7.88 -5.26
C GLY A 206 -15.08 9.12 -4.46
N ASP A 207 -16.37 9.20 -4.09
CA ASP A 207 -16.91 10.28 -3.27
C ASP A 207 -16.20 10.36 -1.91
N TYR A 208 -15.99 9.22 -1.25
CA TYR A 208 -15.32 9.17 0.04
C TYR A 208 -13.86 9.64 -0.03
N LEU A 209 -13.10 9.26 -1.06
CA LEU A 209 -11.71 9.70 -1.20
C LEU A 209 -11.59 11.21 -1.44
N ILE A 210 -12.52 11.79 -2.21
CA ILE A 210 -12.54 13.26 -2.41
C ILE A 210 -12.82 13.96 -1.08
N GLU A 211 -13.83 13.49 -0.33
CA GLU A 211 -14.19 14.06 0.97
C GLU A 211 -13.02 13.95 1.96
N HIS A 212 -12.51 12.74 2.20
CA HIS A 212 -11.43 12.49 3.15
C HIS A 212 -10.15 13.22 2.73
N GLY A 213 -9.77 13.18 1.45
CA GLY A 213 -8.57 13.84 0.97
C GLY A 213 -8.64 15.36 1.10
N ALA A 214 -9.81 15.98 0.89
CA ALA A 214 -10.02 17.40 1.14
C ALA A 214 -9.90 17.77 2.63
N GLU A 215 -10.32 16.90 3.55
CA GLU A 215 -10.11 17.08 4.99
C GLU A 215 -8.63 16.99 5.38
N GLN A 216 -7.90 16.02 4.83
CA GLN A 216 -6.46 15.87 5.07
C GLN A 216 -5.68 17.09 4.58
N GLN A 217 -6.06 17.67 3.43
CA GLN A 217 -5.45 18.89 2.92
C GLN A 217 -5.66 20.09 3.86
N LYS A 218 -6.86 20.21 4.47
CA LYS A 218 -7.15 21.28 5.45
C LYS A 218 -6.36 21.14 6.75
N ALA A 219 -5.99 19.92 7.14
CA ALA A 219 -5.24 19.64 8.36
C ALA A 219 -3.78 20.11 8.31
N GLY A 220 -3.22 20.36 7.12
CA GLY A 220 -2.05 21.23 6.92
C GLY A 220 -0.67 20.66 7.27
N THR A 221 -0.52 19.38 7.64
CA THR A 221 0.82 18.77 7.73
C THR A 221 1.29 18.33 6.34
N ALA A 222 2.60 18.42 6.05
CA ALA A 222 3.15 18.02 4.74
C ALA A 222 2.76 16.57 4.34
N VAL A 223 2.73 15.67 5.33
CA VAL A 223 2.30 14.27 5.15
C VAL A 223 0.81 14.18 4.80
N LYS A 224 -0.06 14.89 5.53
CA LYS A 224 -1.51 14.89 5.27
C LYS A 224 -1.85 15.57 3.95
N LEU A 225 -1.12 16.62 3.59
CA LEU A 225 -1.24 17.26 2.27
C LEU A 225 -0.92 16.26 1.15
N ARG A 226 0.17 15.49 1.26
CA ARG A 226 0.53 14.47 0.25
C ARG A 226 -0.56 13.42 0.09
N TYR A 227 -0.98 12.79 1.18
CA TYR A 227 -2.04 11.78 1.12
C TYR A 227 -3.35 12.36 0.60
N GLY A 228 -3.75 13.53 1.08
CA GLY A 228 -4.99 14.15 0.66
C GLY A 228 -5.05 14.53 -0.83
N VAL A 229 -3.93 14.94 -1.45
CA VAL A 229 -3.92 15.19 -2.91
C VAL A 229 -4.00 13.88 -3.69
N SER A 230 -3.29 12.85 -3.26
CA SER A 230 -3.33 11.52 -3.89
C SER A 230 -4.73 10.89 -3.83
N GLU A 231 -5.38 10.99 -2.68
CA GLU A 231 -6.75 10.49 -2.48
C GLU A 231 -7.75 11.26 -3.34
N VAL A 232 -7.68 12.59 -3.41
CA VAL A 232 -8.57 13.40 -4.27
C VAL A 232 -8.34 13.05 -5.75
N HIS A 233 -7.09 12.87 -6.18
CA HIS A 233 -6.76 12.43 -7.54
C HIS A 233 -7.41 11.08 -7.88
N LEU A 234 -7.18 10.07 -7.03
CA LEU A 234 -7.74 8.74 -7.20
C LEU A 234 -9.28 8.77 -7.16
N GLY A 235 -9.88 9.55 -6.26
CA GLY A 235 -11.32 9.71 -6.16
C GLY A 235 -11.94 10.26 -7.44
N HIS A 236 -11.36 11.31 -8.02
CA HIS A 236 -11.80 11.83 -9.31
C HIS A 236 -11.59 10.83 -10.46
N SER A 237 -10.48 10.08 -10.48
CA SER A 237 -10.28 9.02 -11.47
C SER A 237 -11.40 7.96 -11.42
N ILE A 238 -11.71 7.46 -10.22
CA ILE A 238 -12.80 6.50 -10.00
C ILE A 238 -14.14 7.07 -10.47
N LEU A 239 -14.51 8.28 -10.08
CA LEU A 239 -15.79 8.90 -10.48
C LEU A 239 -15.86 9.18 -11.99
N GLY A 240 -14.75 9.56 -12.62
CA GLY A 240 -14.69 9.71 -14.07
C GLY A 240 -14.92 8.38 -14.80
N ARG A 241 -14.37 7.27 -14.28
CA ARG A 241 -14.56 5.90 -14.81
C ARG A 241 -15.99 5.41 -14.59
N VAL A 242 -16.62 5.74 -13.45
CA VAL A 242 -18.05 5.50 -13.21
C VAL A 242 -18.90 6.24 -14.25
N SER A 243 -18.65 7.54 -14.44
CA SER A 243 -19.37 8.40 -15.38
C SER A 243 -19.24 7.90 -16.82
N LEU A 244 -18.04 7.45 -17.21
CA LEU A 244 -17.77 6.90 -18.53
C LEU A 244 -18.60 5.63 -18.78
N ARG A 245 -18.61 4.69 -17.82
CA ARG A 245 -19.43 3.46 -17.91
C ARG A 245 -20.93 3.73 -17.92
N ARG A 246 -21.38 4.88 -17.41
CA ARG A 246 -22.75 5.37 -17.51
C ARG A 246 -23.02 6.18 -18.80
N ASN A 247 -22.05 6.28 -19.70
CA ASN A 247 -22.09 7.09 -20.93
C ASN A 247 -22.28 8.60 -20.67
N ASN A 248 -21.81 9.13 -19.54
CA ASN A 248 -21.85 10.56 -19.23
C ASN A 248 -20.47 11.22 -19.46
N LEU A 249 -20.15 11.49 -20.72
CA LEU A 249 -18.84 12.08 -21.08
C LEU A 249 -18.60 13.48 -20.52
N THR A 250 -19.66 14.26 -20.32
CA THR A 250 -19.55 15.60 -19.72
C THR A 250 -19.07 15.51 -18.27
N GLU A 251 -19.63 14.58 -17.50
CA GLU A 251 -19.20 14.35 -16.12
C GLU A 251 -17.82 13.68 -16.07
N THR A 252 -17.51 12.77 -16.99
CA THR A 252 -16.17 12.21 -17.12
C THR A 252 -15.09 13.28 -17.36
N ASP A 253 -15.31 14.20 -18.30
CA ASP A 253 -14.39 15.32 -18.53
C ASP A 253 -14.28 16.20 -17.29
N SER A 254 -15.41 16.54 -16.65
CA SER A 254 -15.40 17.31 -15.41
C SER A 254 -14.54 16.67 -14.32
N HIS A 255 -14.62 15.35 -14.13
CA HIS A 255 -13.76 14.66 -13.17
C HIS A 255 -12.30 14.66 -13.60
N MET A 256 -12.00 14.40 -14.87
CA MET A 256 -10.63 14.45 -15.41
C MET A 256 -9.99 15.82 -15.17
N GLN A 257 -10.72 16.92 -15.43
CA GLN A 257 -10.27 18.29 -15.18
C GLN A 257 -10.03 18.56 -13.70
N ALA A 258 -10.85 17.99 -12.82
CA ALA A 258 -10.76 18.18 -11.38
C ALA A 258 -9.69 17.32 -10.70
N MET A 259 -9.10 16.32 -11.38
CA MET A 259 -7.98 15.54 -10.85
C MET A 259 -6.78 16.47 -10.57
N PRO A 260 -6.37 16.67 -9.30
CA PRO A 260 -5.16 17.42 -9.00
C PRO A 260 -3.93 16.63 -9.45
N LEU A 261 -2.95 17.29 -10.05
CA LEU A 261 -1.68 16.66 -10.40
C LEU A 261 -0.72 16.76 -9.22
N MET A 262 -0.21 15.62 -8.77
CA MET A 262 0.61 15.53 -7.57
C MET A 262 2.01 16.11 -7.81
N ARG A 263 2.50 16.93 -6.89
CA ARG A 263 3.92 17.28 -6.77
C ARG A 263 4.64 16.27 -5.87
N ASP A 264 4.52 15.00 -6.19
CA ASP A 264 5.18 13.94 -5.43
C ASP A 264 6.34 13.33 -6.23
N LEU A 265 7.30 12.78 -5.51
CA LEU A 265 8.55 12.28 -6.07
C LEU A 265 8.43 10.96 -6.81
N GLU A 266 7.34 10.25 -6.55
CA GLU A 266 7.11 8.98 -7.22
C GLU A 266 6.54 9.21 -8.61
N PHE A 267 6.11 10.44 -8.92
CA PHE A 267 5.55 10.86 -10.22
C PHE A 267 4.42 9.93 -10.69
N ARG A 268 3.76 9.27 -9.73
CA ARG A 268 2.72 8.27 -10.01
C ARG A 268 1.41 8.98 -10.29
N ILE A 269 1.29 9.52 -11.50
CA ILE A 269 0.01 9.99 -12.01
C ILE A 269 -0.80 8.76 -12.43
N ASP A 270 -2.01 8.60 -11.88
CA ASP A 270 -2.93 7.53 -12.30
C ASP A 270 -3.42 7.82 -13.73
N LEU A 271 -3.34 6.79 -14.58
CA LEU A 271 -3.74 6.83 -15.98
C LEU A 271 -4.92 5.92 -16.28
N GLN A 272 -5.52 5.26 -15.28
CA GLN A 272 -6.61 4.32 -15.51
C GLN A 272 -7.82 4.95 -16.22
N LEU A 273 -8.23 6.17 -15.84
CA LEU A 273 -9.29 6.89 -16.55
C LEU A 273 -8.91 7.22 -18.00
N ALA A 274 -7.68 7.66 -18.23
CA ALA A 274 -7.18 7.95 -19.58
C ALA A 274 -7.15 6.68 -20.45
N LYS A 275 -6.76 5.54 -19.89
CA LYS A 275 -6.77 4.23 -20.54
C LYS A 275 -8.20 3.79 -20.87
N ASP A 276 -9.15 3.93 -19.94
CA ASP A 276 -10.56 3.63 -20.19
C ASP A 276 -11.13 4.52 -21.30
N LEU A 277 -10.83 5.83 -21.30
CA LEU A 277 -11.23 6.75 -22.37
C LEU A 277 -10.64 6.39 -23.73
N LEU A 278 -9.36 5.98 -23.78
CA LEU A 278 -8.68 5.57 -25.00
C LEU A 278 -9.34 4.30 -25.58
N ASN A 279 -9.68 3.33 -24.73
CA ASN A 279 -10.41 2.12 -25.13
C ASN A 279 -11.80 2.41 -25.71
N HIS A 280 -12.40 3.55 -25.33
CA HIS A 280 -13.67 4.05 -25.88
C HIS A 280 -13.48 5.09 -27.00
N SER A 281 -12.27 5.21 -27.57
CA SER A 281 -11.94 6.12 -28.67
C SER A 281 -12.14 7.62 -28.36
N HIS A 282 -12.08 8.03 -27.09
CA HIS A 282 -12.17 9.43 -26.66
C HIS A 282 -10.80 10.13 -26.67
N ILE A 283 -10.14 10.10 -27.84
CA ILE A 283 -8.75 10.55 -28.04
C ILE A 283 -8.52 11.99 -27.55
N ASN A 284 -9.42 12.92 -27.85
CA ASN A 284 -9.24 14.33 -27.49
C ASN A 284 -9.14 14.55 -25.97
N LEU A 285 -9.94 13.83 -25.18
CA LEU A 285 -9.89 13.93 -23.71
C LEU A 285 -8.60 13.34 -23.16
N VAL A 286 -8.14 12.22 -23.74
CA VAL A 286 -6.87 11.59 -23.36
C VAL A 286 -5.71 12.55 -23.63
N CYS A 287 -5.60 13.09 -24.85
CA CYS A 287 -4.53 14.01 -25.22
C CYS A 287 -4.54 15.27 -24.36
N ALA A 288 -5.71 15.85 -24.06
CA ALA A 288 -5.83 17.02 -23.18
C ALA A 288 -5.33 16.74 -21.75
N TYR A 289 -5.58 15.55 -21.22
CA TYR A 289 -5.06 15.16 -19.90
C TYR A 289 -3.55 14.92 -19.92
N LEU A 290 -3.02 14.26 -20.96
CA LEU A 290 -1.58 14.07 -21.13
C LEU A 290 -0.85 15.42 -21.25
N ASP A 291 -1.45 16.40 -21.92
CA ASP A 291 -0.92 17.77 -21.98
C ASP A 291 -0.83 18.42 -20.61
N ARG A 292 -1.88 18.32 -19.79
CA ARG A 292 -1.83 18.80 -18.39
C ARG A 292 -0.73 18.11 -17.59
N CYS A 293 -0.48 16.82 -17.80
CA CYS A 293 0.61 16.09 -17.15
C CYS A 293 1.98 16.67 -17.56
N ILE A 294 2.19 16.91 -18.86
CA ILE A 294 3.42 17.51 -19.38
C ILE A 294 3.62 18.93 -18.83
N GLU A 295 2.58 19.76 -18.87
CA GLU A 295 2.62 21.13 -18.33
C GLU A 295 2.97 21.12 -16.84
N HIS A 296 2.37 20.23 -16.06
CA HIS A 296 2.67 20.07 -14.63
C HIS A 296 4.12 19.64 -14.38
N PHE A 297 4.65 18.69 -15.15
CA PHE A 297 6.05 18.29 -15.00
C PHE A 297 7.02 19.42 -15.39
N ASN A 298 6.70 20.21 -16.42
CA ASN A 298 7.49 21.40 -16.76
C ASN A 298 7.41 22.46 -15.65
N ASP A 299 6.22 22.74 -15.12
CA ASP A 299 6.02 23.65 -13.97
C ASP A 299 6.86 23.20 -12.77
N MET A 300 6.87 21.89 -12.48
CA MET A 300 7.73 21.34 -11.43
C MET A 300 9.20 21.64 -11.72
N ILE A 301 9.70 21.37 -12.94
CA ILE A 301 11.10 21.67 -13.32
C ILE A 301 11.44 23.15 -13.11
N ASP A 302 10.57 24.04 -13.59
CA ASP A 302 10.81 25.50 -13.57
C ASP A 302 10.83 26.07 -12.14
N HIS A 303 10.11 25.42 -11.22
CA HIS A 303 10.02 25.81 -9.82
C HIS A 303 10.91 25.00 -8.88
N LEU A 304 11.75 24.08 -9.40
CA LEU A 304 12.76 23.40 -8.59
C LEU A 304 13.87 24.39 -8.21
N VAL A 305 13.82 24.88 -6.96
CA VAL A 305 14.90 25.68 -6.37
C VAL A 305 15.86 24.72 -5.65
N PRO A 306 17.17 24.69 -5.99
CA PRO A 306 18.16 23.79 -5.36
C PRO A 306 18.23 23.88 -3.83
N ASP A 307 17.85 25.02 -3.26
CA ASP A 307 17.84 25.28 -1.82
C ASP A 307 16.44 25.17 -1.17
N ASP A 308 15.44 24.63 -1.88
CA ASP A 308 14.12 24.37 -1.28
C ASP A 308 14.26 23.25 -0.22
N PRO A 309 13.82 23.46 1.03
CA PRO A 309 13.80 22.41 2.06
C PRO A 309 13.06 21.13 1.63
N PHE A 310 12.11 21.25 0.68
CA PHE A 310 11.50 20.12 0.01
C PHE A 310 12.58 19.29 -0.71
N TYR A 311 13.45 19.92 -1.52
CA TYR A 311 14.52 19.28 -2.29
C TYR A 311 15.57 18.58 -1.40
N GLU A 312 16.00 19.22 -0.31
CA GLU A 312 16.91 18.58 0.66
C GLU A 312 16.26 17.35 1.30
N ASN A 313 14.98 17.46 1.68
CA ASN A 313 14.25 16.35 2.28
C ASN A 313 14.05 15.21 1.28
N ILE A 314 13.84 15.51 0.00
CA ILE A 314 13.77 14.54 -1.09
C ILE A 314 15.08 13.76 -1.19
N ILE A 315 16.21 14.44 -1.37
CA ILE A 315 17.52 13.80 -1.55
C ILE A 315 17.82 12.88 -0.36
N ARG A 316 17.59 13.39 0.85
CA ARG A 316 17.84 12.63 2.09
C ARG A 316 16.91 11.43 2.26
N THR A 317 15.63 11.55 1.90
CA THR A 317 14.64 10.49 2.12
C THR A 317 14.87 9.29 1.20
N TYR A 318 15.35 9.52 -0.02
CA TYR A 318 15.47 8.48 -1.04
C TYR A 318 16.90 7.99 -1.26
N ASP A 319 17.85 8.48 -0.44
CA ASP A 319 19.29 8.20 -0.59
C ASP A 319 19.74 8.36 -2.05
N LEU A 320 19.18 9.37 -2.72
CA LEU A 320 19.45 9.59 -4.13
C LEU A 320 20.94 9.96 -4.25
N PRO A 321 21.66 9.39 -5.24
CA PRO A 321 23.04 9.77 -5.47
C PRO A 321 23.10 11.30 -5.56
N ILE A 322 24.08 11.91 -4.89
CA ILE A 322 24.32 13.35 -4.88
C ILE A 322 24.86 13.80 -6.25
N ASP A 323 24.34 13.25 -7.36
CA ASP A 323 24.66 13.63 -8.74
C ASP A 323 24.21 15.07 -9.09
N GLY A 324 23.94 15.87 -8.06
CA GLY A 324 23.71 17.30 -8.13
C GLY A 324 22.23 17.68 -8.28
N PRO A 325 21.95 18.99 -8.32
CA PRO A 325 20.61 19.56 -8.49
C PRO A 325 19.88 19.12 -9.79
N ASP A 326 20.55 18.40 -10.68
CA ASP A 326 20.02 17.99 -11.99
C ASP A 326 19.30 16.64 -12.00
N TYR A 327 19.37 15.84 -10.93
CA TYR A 327 18.76 14.51 -10.91
C TYR A 327 17.23 14.54 -11.11
N ILE A 328 16.53 15.39 -10.34
CA ILE A 328 15.06 15.49 -10.43
C ILE A 328 14.63 16.07 -11.78
N PRO A 329 15.18 17.20 -12.27
CA PRO A 329 14.84 17.70 -13.60
C PRO A 329 15.08 16.67 -14.71
N ARG A 330 16.16 15.89 -14.62
CA ARG A 330 16.46 14.83 -15.60
C ARG A 330 15.39 13.74 -15.61
N ASN A 331 14.98 13.25 -14.45
CA ASN A 331 13.91 12.24 -14.37
C ASN A 331 12.57 12.80 -14.86
N LEU A 332 12.21 14.02 -14.47
CA LEU A 332 11.00 14.68 -14.95
C LEU A 332 10.99 14.81 -16.48
N ARG A 333 12.13 15.14 -17.10
CA ARG A 333 12.26 15.14 -18.57
C ARG A 333 12.02 13.78 -19.20
N VAL A 334 12.51 12.69 -18.58
CA VAL A 334 12.22 11.32 -19.05
C VAL A 334 10.72 11.02 -19.02
N HIS A 335 10.02 11.45 -17.96
CA HIS A 335 8.56 11.30 -17.89
C HIS A 335 7.84 12.16 -18.93
N ILE A 336 8.25 13.42 -19.13
CA ILE A 336 7.71 14.31 -20.17
C ILE A 336 7.87 13.67 -21.56
N ASP A 337 9.08 13.23 -21.92
CA ASP A 337 9.35 12.61 -23.22
C ASP A 337 8.49 11.36 -23.42
N ARG A 338 8.30 10.56 -22.36
CA ARG A 338 7.46 9.36 -22.40
C ARG A 338 5.99 9.71 -22.64
N VAL A 339 5.45 10.70 -21.92
CA VAL A 339 4.06 11.15 -22.07
C VAL A 339 3.83 11.77 -23.46
N GLN A 340 4.79 12.57 -23.93
CA GLN A 340 4.75 13.17 -25.26
C GLN A 340 4.74 12.09 -26.35
N ASN A 341 5.60 11.06 -26.23
CA ASN A 341 5.63 9.93 -27.18
C ASN A 341 4.30 9.17 -27.22
N TRP A 342 3.63 8.96 -26.08
CA TRP A 342 2.30 8.35 -26.05
C TRP A 342 1.27 9.23 -26.76
N LYS A 343 1.25 10.54 -26.44
CA LYS A 343 0.35 11.49 -27.08
C LYS A 343 0.53 11.53 -28.60
N ASP A 344 1.77 11.63 -29.08
CA ASP A 344 2.08 11.66 -30.51
C ASP A 344 1.67 10.35 -31.21
N SER A 345 1.89 9.21 -30.56
CA SER A 345 1.47 7.91 -31.09
C SER A 345 -0.05 7.78 -31.16
N ILE A 346 -0.78 8.24 -30.14
CA ILE A 346 -2.25 8.28 -30.14
C ILE A 346 -2.76 9.17 -31.28
N ASN A 347 -2.18 10.37 -31.46
CA ASN A 347 -2.56 11.28 -32.55
C ASN A 347 -2.25 10.73 -33.95
N ALA A 348 -1.21 9.92 -34.08
CA ALA A 348 -0.87 9.20 -35.31
C ALA A 348 -1.83 8.02 -35.59
N GLY A 349 -2.76 7.71 -34.68
CA GLY A 349 -3.68 6.58 -34.80
C GLY A 349 -3.02 5.23 -34.50
N ASN A 350 -1.87 5.22 -33.82
CA ASN A 350 -1.24 3.99 -33.37
C ASN A 350 -2.00 3.40 -32.16
N ASP A 351 -2.02 2.08 -32.06
CA ASP A 351 -2.48 1.38 -30.87
C ASP A 351 -1.47 1.59 -29.74
N VAL A 352 -1.84 2.40 -28.74
CA VAL A 352 -0.99 2.74 -27.59
C VAL A 352 -1.57 2.11 -26.34
N GLN A 353 -0.75 1.31 -25.67
CA GLN A 353 -1.08 0.73 -24.38
C GLN A 353 -0.53 1.65 -23.27
N LEU A 354 -1.42 2.44 -22.66
CA LEU A 354 -1.05 3.24 -21.49
C LEU A 354 -0.82 2.32 -20.27
N PRO A 355 0.24 2.56 -19.47
CA PRO A 355 0.38 1.88 -18.18
C PRO A 355 -0.69 2.37 -17.21
N ASP A 356 -0.84 1.70 -16.07
CA ASP A 356 -1.80 2.13 -15.05
C ASP A 356 -1.32 3.41 -14.33
N ASN A 357 0.00 3.63 -14.25
CA ASN A 357 0.61 4.85 -13.73
C ASN A 357 1.86 5.26 -14.55
N ILE A 358 2.21 6.54 -14.48
CA ILE A 358 3.48 7.09 -15.01
C ILE A 358 4.68 6.68 -14.15
#